data_AF-A0A2N5AAT0-F1
#
_entry.id   AF-A0A2N5AAT0-F1
#
_cell.length_a   1.000
_cell.length_b   1.000
_cell.length_c   1.000
_cell.angle_alpha   90.00
_cell.angle_beta   90.00
_cell.angle_gamma   90.00
#
_symmetry.space_group_name_H-M   'P 1'
#
loop_
_entity.id
_entity.type
_entity.pdbx_description
1 polymer ?
#
loop_
_entity_poly.entity_id
_entity_poly.type
_entity_poly.pdbx_seq_one_letter_code
_entity_poly.pdbx_strand_id
1 'polypeptide(L)'
;GLAVILFGPGVVAVLGAIVLLFQALLLAHGGLTTLGANGMSMAVIGPMVGYLVWKLACRAGIRRDVGVFLCAMLADLMTYFVTSVQLGVAFPDPATGAGGSILKFMGIFCLTQIPIAIAEGLLTVMIYDQLTKRRLIAAEGH
;
A
#
# COMPACT_ATOMS: atom_id res chain seq x y z
N GLY A 1 4.00 3.09 0.35
CA GLY A 1 5.28 2.33 0.22
C GLY A 1 6.44 2.74 1.13
N LEU A 2 6.83 4.03 1.15
CA LEU A 2 8.07 4.52 1.78
C LEU A 2 8.28 4.10 3.26
N ALA A 3 7.24 4.24 4.09
CA ALA A 3 7.34 3.98 5.53
C ALA A 3 7.78 2.53 5.84
N VAL A 4 7.44 1.59 4.96
CA VAL A 4 7.81 0.17 5.11
C VAL A 4 9.29 -0.05 4.90
N ILE A 5 9.88 0.69 3.96
CA ILE A 5 11.31 0.64 3.67
C ILE A 5 12.10 1.25 4.84
N LEU A 6 11.57 2.30 5.48
CA LEU A 6 12.23 3.02 6.56
C LEU A 6 12.07 2.37 7.94
N PHE A 7 10.87 1.90 8.27
CA PHE A 7 10.51 1.47 9.63
C PHE A 7 10.12 -0.01 9.72
N GLY A 8 9.96 -0.69 8.58
CA GLY A 8 9.49 -2.07 8.51
C GLY A 8 7.98 -2.25 8.73
N PRO A 9 7.42 -3.42 8.38
CA PRO A 9 5.97 -3.63 8.37
C PRO A 9 5.32 -3.61 9.76
N GLY A 10 6.04 -4.03 10.81
CA GLY A 10 5.49 -4.05 12.17
C GLY A 10 5.19 -2.66 12.73
N VAL A 11 6.14 -1.73 12.59
CA VAL A 11 5.96 -0.33 13.03
C VAL A 11 4.91 0.37 12.17
N VAL A 12 4.91 0.12 10.86
CA VAL A 12 3.92 0.69 9.93
C VAL A 12 2.50 0.23 10.24
N ALA A 13 2.29 -0.99 10.73
CA ALA A 13 0.97 -1.45 11.13
C ALA A 13 0.38 -0.63 12.29
N VAL A 14 1.20 -0.35 13.31
CA VAL A 14 0.77 0.46 14.47
C VAL A 14 0.56 1.91 14.06
N LEU A 15 1.52 2.51 13.36
CA LEU A 15 1.41 3.90 12.90
C LEU A 15 0.23 4.07 11.94
N GLY A 16 0.01 3.11 11.04
CA GLY A 16 -1.09 3.11 10.09
C GLY A 16 -2.46 3.09 10.78
N ALA A 17 -2.62 2.30 11.85
CA ALA A 17 -3.85 2.31 12.64
C ALA A 17 -4.13 3.69 13.28
N ILE A 18 -3.09 4.34 13.81
CA ILE A 18 -3.19 5.69 14.39
C ILE A 18 -3.55 6.72 13.30
N VAL A 19 -2.89 6.66 12.14
CA VAL A 19 -3.19 7.54 10.99
C VAL A 19 -4.63 7.35 10.54
N LEU A 20 -5.11 6.11 10.41
CA LEU A 20 -6.49 5.82 10.02
C LEU A 20 -7.51 6.32 11.05
N LEU A 21 -7.18 6.25 12.34
CA LEU A 21 -8.02 6.82 13.40
C LEU A 21 -8.17 8.34 13.23
N PHE A 22 -7.06 9.05 12.98
CA PHE A 22 -7.11 10.48 12.72
C PHE A 22 -7.82 10.81 11.40
N GLN A 23 -7.68 10.00 10.36
CA GLN A 23 -8.43 10.18 9.10
C GLN A 23 -9.94 10.06 9.33
N ALA A 24 -10.38 9.07 10.10
CA ALA A 24 -11.78 8.87 10.42
C ALA A 24 -12.34 10.02 11.27
N LEU A 25 -11.59 10.53 12.25
CA LEU A 25 -12.05 11.55 13.20
C LEU A 25 -11.91 12.99 12.68
N LEU A 26 -10.81 13.32 12.00
CA LEU A 26 -10.45 14.71 11.66
C LEU A 26 -10.75 15.07 10.21
N LEU A 27 -10.66 14.11 9.29
CA LEU A 27 -10.82 14.34 7.85
C LEU A 27 -12.13 13.81 7.30
N ALA A 28 -12.97 13.20 8.16
CA ALA A 28 -14.17 12.46 7.77
C ALA A 28 -13.89 11.47 6.60
N HIS A 29 -12.67 10.92 6.57
CA HIS A 29 -12.21 10.02 5.53
C HIS A 29 -12.06 8.61 6.11
N GLY A 30 -12.94 7.70 5.71
CA GLY A 30 -13.09 6.38 6.32
C GLY A 30 -14.21 6.36 7.37
N GLY A 31 -14.10 5.48 8.36
CA GLY A 31 -15.09 5.33 9.43
C GLY A 31 -14.59 4.47 10.57
N LEU A 32 -15.17 4.62 11.76
CA LEU A 32 -14.74 3.85 12.94
C LEU A 32 -15.04 2.35 12.81
N THR A 33 -16.17 2.00 12.18
CA THR A 33 -16.52 0.60 11.89
C THR A 33 -15.71 0.01 10.74
N THR A 34 -15.30 0.85 9.77
CA THR A 34 -14.44 0.44 8.65
C THR A 34 -12.95 0.50 8.97
N LEU A 35 -12.58 1.04 10.14
CA LEU A 35 -11.18 1.18 10.57
C LEU A 35 -10.46 -0.16 10.62
N GLY A 36 -11.13 -1.23 11.07
CA GLY A 36 -10.55 -2.57 11.06
C GLY A 36 -10.27 -3.10 9.65
N ALA A 37 -11.24 -2.94 8.73
CA ALA A 37 -11.09 -3.36 7.33
C ALA A 37 -9.99 -2.56 6.61
N ASN A 38 -9.99 -1.24 6.78
CA ASN A 38 -9.00 -0.33 6.22
C ASN A 38 -7.61 -0.55 6.83
N GLY A 39 -7.53 -0.82 8.13
CA GLY A 39 -6.28 -1.16 8.81
C GLY A 39 -5.68 -2.44 8.26
N MET A 40 -6.50 -3.46 8.04
CA MET A 40 -6.05 -4.72 7.44
C MET A 40 -5.50 -4.53 6.03
N SER A 41 -6.14 -3.72 5.18
CA SER A 41 -5.65 -3.47 3.82
C SER A 41 -4.43 -2.52 3.80
N MET A 42 -4.56 -1.32 4.38
CA MET A 42 -3.62 -0.21 4.26
C MET A 42 -2.44 -0.27 5.24
N ALA A 43 -2.66 -0.75 6.46
CA ALA A 43 -1.63 -0.76 7.51
C ALA A 43 -0.94 -2.12 7.66
N VAL A 44 -1.59 -3.21 7.25
CA VAL A 44 -1.05 -4.57 7.40
C VAL A 44 -0.68 -5.18 6.05
N ILE A 45 -1.67 -5.53 5.21
CA ILE A 45 -1.42 -6.37 4.03
C ILE A 45 -0.62 -5.62 2.96
N GLY A 46 -1.00 -4.39 2.61
CA GLY A 46 -0.25 -3.55 1.67
C GLY A 46 1.23 -3.41 2.08
N PRO A 47 1.50 -2.98 3.33
CA PRO A 47 2.85 -2.90 3.88
C PRO A 47 3.63 -4.22 3.87
N MET A 48 2.99 -5.33 4.22
CA MET A 48 3.62 -6.65 4.17
C MET A 48 4.03 -7.05 2.75
N VAL A 49 3.16 -6.84 1.77
CA VAL A 49 3.46 -7.15 0.36
C VAL A 49 4.54 -6.23 -0.18
N GLY A 50 4.48 -4.92 0.11
CA GLY A 50 5.55 -3.98 -0.24
C GLY A 50 6.90 -4.40 0.31
N TYR A 51 6.95 -4.81 1.59
CA TYR A 51 8.19 -5.28 2.22
C TYR A 51 8.73 -6.56 1.56
N LEU A 52 7.85 -7.49 1.21
CA LEU A 52 8.23 -8.71 0.51
C LEU A 52 8.83 -8.38 -0.87
N VAL A 53 8.18 -7.51 -1.63
CA VAL A 53 8.67 -7.01 -2.92
C VAL A 53 10.02 -6.34 -2.77
N TRP A 54 10.19 -5.48 -1.76
CA TRP A 54 11.47 -4.84 -1.46
C TRP A 54 12.57 -5.85 -1.19
N LYS A 55 12.32 -6.86 -0.34
CA LYS A 55 13.28 -7.92 -0.05
C LYS A 55 13.65 -8.73 -1.29
N LEU A 56 12.67 -9.08 -2.11
CA LEU A 56 12.89 -9.83 -3.35
C LEU A 56 13.70 -9.00 -4.35
N ALA A 57 13.39 -7.72 -4.51
CA ALA A 57 14.13 -6.81 -5.38
C ALA A 57 15.59 -6.65 -4.92
N CYS A 58 15.83 -6.53 -3.61
CA CYS A 58 17.19 -6.49 -3.06
C CYS A 58 17.94 -7.80 -3.30
N ARG A 59 17.29 -8.95 -3.11
CA ARG A 59 17.90 -10.27 -3.34
C ARG A 59 18.21 -10.53 -4.81
N ALA A 60 17.39 -10.01 -5.71
CA ALA A 60 17.58 -10.13 -7.15
C ALA A 60 18.63 -9.15 -7.71
N GLY A 61 19.24 -8.31 -6.87
CA GLY A 61 20.23 -7.32 -7.31
C GLY A 61 19.64 -6.21 -8.20
N ILE A 62 18.32 -5.96 -8.09
CA ILE A 62 17.66 -4.90 -8.83
C ILE A 62 18.14 -3.54 -8.29
N ARG A 63 18.27 -2.55 -9.19
CA ARG A 63 18.57 -1.17 -8.83
C ARG A 63 17.64 -0.68 -7.72
N ARG A 64 18.20 -0.06 -6.68
CA ARG A 64 17.44 0.40 -5.49
C ARG A 64 16.25 1.27 -5.89
N ASP A 65 16.42 2.21 -6.81
CA ASP A 65 15.34 3.08 -7.33
C ASP A 65 14.15 2.27 -7.85
N VAL A 66 14.42 1.21 -8.62
CA VAL A 66 13.38 0.34 -9.18
C VAL A 66 12.77 -0.53 -8.09
N GLY A 67 13.57 -1.01 -7.13
CA GLY A 67 13.06 -1.75 -5.97
C GLY A 67 12.12 -0.90 -5.10
N VAL A 68 12.44 0.39 -4.91
CA VAL A 68 11.62 1.36 -4.18
C VAL A 68 10.32 1.62 -4.94
N PHE A 69 10.39 1.84 -6.26
CA PHE A 69 9.22 2.02 -7.12
C PHE A 69 8.27 0.82 -7.04
N LEU A 70 8.80 -0.39 -7.26
CA LEU A 70 8.01 -1.62 -7.22
C LEU A 70 7.41 -1.88 -5.85
N CYS A 71 8.16 -1.61 -4.78
CA CYS A 71 7.65 -1.71 -3.41
C CYS A 71 6.44 -0.80 -3.18
N ALA A 72 6.52 0.47 -3.60
CA ALA A 72 5.43 1.42 -3.42
C ALA A 72 4.22 1.05 -4.30
N MET A 73 4.44 0.90 -5.60
CA MET A 73 3.36 0.59 -6.55
C MET A 73 2.60 -0.69 -6.19
N LEU A 74 3.31 -1.78 -5.82
CA LEU A 74 2.66 -3.04 -5.49
C LEU A 74 2.01 -3.04 -4.10
N ALA A 75 2.54 -2.27 -3.14
CA ALA A 75 1.87 -2.09 -1.85
C ALA A 75 0.52 -1.38 -2.01
N ASP A 76 0.46 -0.35 -2.86
CA ASP A 76 -0.75 0.42 -3.10
C ASP A 76 -1.78 -0.42 -3.88
N LEU A 77 -1.36 -1.08 -4.96
CA LEU A 77 -2.23 -2.00 -5.71
C LEU A 77 -2.76 -3.13 -4.81
N MET A 78 -1.93 -3.70 -3.94
CA MET A 78 -2.38 -4.75 -3.03
C MET A 78 -3.42 -4.23 -2.03
N THR A 79 -3.25 -3.00 -1.52
CA THR A 79 -4.22 -2.36 -0.63
C THR A 79 -5.60 -2.30 -1.30
N TYR A 80 -5.66 -1.83 -2.55
CA TYR A 80 -6.92 -1.74 -3.28
C TYR A 80 -7.47 -3.10 -3.69
N PHE A 81 -6.58 -4.07 -3.94
CA PHE A 81 -7.00 -5.45 -4.17
C PHE A 81 -7.73 -6.01 -2.95
N VAL A 82 -7.13 -5.90 -1.75
CA VAL A 82 -7.76 -6.38 -0.50
C VAL A 82 -9.08 -5.67 -0.25
N THR A 83 -9.14 -4.35 -0.43
CA THR A 83 -10.37 -3.58 -0.25
C THR A 83 -11.46 -4.06 -1.22
N SER A 84 -11.12 -4.35 -2.47
CA SER A 84 -12.08 -4.93 -3.45
C SER A 84 -12.59 -6.30 -3.02
N VAL A 85 -11.72 -7.13 -2.45
CA VAL A 85 -12.09 -8.44 -1.90
C VAL A 85 -13.03 -8.28 -0.70
N GLN A 86 -12.70 -7.39 0.24
CA GLN A 86 -13.54 -7.09 1.40
C GLN A 86 -14.94 -6.63 0.98
N LEU A 87 -15.02 -5.69 0.03
CA LEU A 87 -16.29 -5.19 -0.49
C LEU A 87 -17.06 -6.25 -1.27
N GLY A 88 -16.38 -7.05 -2.09
CA GLY A 88 -17.05 -8.08 -2.88
C GLY A 88 -17.58 -9.24 -2.06
N VAL A 89 -16.93 -9.58 -0.95
CA VAL A 89 -17.44 -10.55 0.03
C VAL A 89 -18.58 -9.95 0.86
N ALA A 90 -18.49 -8.68 1.25
CA ALA A 90 -19.52 -8.01 2.04
C ALA A 90 -20.80 -7.71 1.22
N PHE A 91 -20.67 -7.47 -0.08
CA PHE A 91 -21.77 -7.14 -0.99
C PHE A 91 -21.74 -8.05 -2.23
N PRO A 92 -22.14 -9.32 -2.11
CA PRO A 92 -22.16 -10.27 -3.22
C PRO A 92 -23.16 -9.86 -4.31
N ASP A 93 -22.78 -10.05 -5.57
CA ASP A 93 -23.66 -9.76 -6.70
C ASP A 93 -24.80 -10.79 -6.77
N PRO A 94 -26.05 -10.37 -7.06
CA PRO A 94 -27.17 -11.30 -7.11
C PRO A 94 -27.06 -12.40 -8.16
N ALA A 95 -26.37 -12.15 -9.28
CA ALA A 95 -26.24 -13.09 -10.38
C ALA A 95 -24.92 -13.88 -10.34
N THR A 96 -23.83 -13.22 -9.91
CA THR A 96 -22.45 -13.72 -10.05
C THR A 96 -21.73 -13.90 -8.71
N GLY A 97 -22.43 -13.68 -7.60
CA GLY A 97 -21.93 -13.87 -6.24
C GLY A 97 -20.77 -12.94 -5.88
N ALA A 98 -19.98 -13.34 -4.88
CA ALA A 98 -18.86 -12.53 -4.41
C ALA A 98 -17.80 -12.30 -5.51
N GLY A 99 -17.51 -13.32 -6.33
CA GLY A 99 -16.52 -13.21 -7.41
C GLY A 99 -16.86 -12.13 -8.43
N GLY A 100 -18.14 -12.00 -8.80
CA GLY A 100 -18.60 -10.94 -9.68
C GLY A 100 -18.49 -9.55 -9.08
N SER A 101 -18.84 -9.39 -7.80
CA SER A 101 -18.66 -8.11 -7.09
C SER A 101 -17.20 -7.71 -6.97
N ILE A 102 -16.30 -8.66 -6.64
CA ILE A 102 -14.86 -8.39 -6.56
C ILE A 102 -14.36 -7.85 -7.90
N LEU A 103 -14.73 -8.49 -9.02
CA LEU A 103 -14.31 -8.03 -10.34
C LEU A 103 -14.85 -6.65 -10.69
N LYS A 104 -16.10 -6.34 -10.30
CA LYS A 104 -16.69 -5.01 -10.48
C LYS A 104 -15.95 -3.93 -9.67
N PHE A 105 -15.73 -4.16 -8.38
CA PHE A 105 -15.00 -3.23 -7.53
C PHE A 105 -13.56 -3.04 -8.00
N MET A 106 -12.88 -4.12 -8.36
CA MET A 106 -11.53 -4.07 -8.92
C MET A 106 -11.49 -3.27 -10.22
N GLY A 107 -12.44 -3.51 -11.13
CA GLY A 107 -12.51 -2.80 -12.42
C GLY A 107 -12.67 -1.30 -12.24
N ILE A 108 -13.52 -0.87 -11.30
CA ILE A 108 -13.74 0.55 -11.00
C ILE A 108 -12.50 1.16 -10.33
N PHE A 109 -11.93 0.49 -9.33
CA PHE A 109 -10.76 1.01 -8.62
C PHE A 109 -9.51 1.03 -9.50
N CYS A 110 -9.27 0.03 -10.35
CA CYS A 110 -8.08 0.01 -11.21
C CYS A 110 -7.93 1.27 -12.08
N LEU A 111 -9.04 1.87 -12.54
CA LEU A 111 -9.02 3.08 -13.37
C LEU A 111 -8.36 4.27 -12.68
N THR A 112 -8.54 4.42 -11.36
CA THR A 112 -7.94 5.51 -10.59
C THR A 112 -6.68 5.06 -9.87
N GLN A 113 -6.66 3.83 -9.38
CA GLN A 113 -5.60 3.34 -8.50
C GLN A 113 -4.34 2.91 -9.23
N ILE A 114 -4.42 2.47 -10.50
CA ILE A 114 -3.21 2.23 -11.30
C ILE A 114 -2.46 3.55 -11.55
N PRO A 115 -3.12 4.65 -12.02
CA PRO A 115 -2.46 5.94 -12.12
C PRO A 115 -1.88 6.45 -10.80
N ILE A 116 -2.64 6.33 -9.69
CA ILE A 116 -2.18 6.77 -8.37
C ILE A 116 -0.97 5.95 -7.90
N ALA A 117 -1.00 4.62 -8.02
CA ALA A 117 0.10 3.76 -7.60
C ALA A 117 1.39 4.03 -8.40
N ILE A 118 1.27 4.35 -9.70
CA ILE A 118 2.43 4.76 -10.51
C ILE A 118 2.97 6.10 -10.02
N ALA A 119 2.10 7.08 -9.79
CA ALA A 119 2.50 8.40 -9.31
C ALA A 119 3.15 8.35 -7.92
N GLU A 120 2.56 7.59 -6.99
CA GLU A 120 3.10 7.37 -5.65
C GLU A 120 4.41 6.58 -5.69
N GLY A 121 4.52 5.62 -6.61
CA GLY A 121 5.76 4.91 -6.88
C GLY A 121 6.90 5.86 -7.27
N LEU A 122 6.66 6.75 -8.24
CA LEU A 122 7.64 7.75 -8.67
C LEU A 122 7.99 8.74 -7.55
N LEU A 123 6.97 9.25 -6.84
CA LEU A 123 7.16 10.15 -5.71
C LEU A 123 8.01 9.50 -4.60
N THR A 124 7.76 8.22 -4.32
CA THR A 124 8.52 7.47 -3.30
C THR A 124 9.98 7.31 -3.69
N VAL A 125 10.29 7.05 -4.98
CA VAL A 125 11.67 7.03 -5.47
C VAL A 125 12.34 8.38 -5.32
N MET A 126 11.67 9.48 -5.69
CA MET A 126 12.21 10.83 -5.56
C MET A 126 12.53 11.16 -4.10
N ILE A 127 11.63 10.84 -3.17
CA ILE A 127 11.85 11.07 -1.74
C ILE A 127 13.01 10.22 -1.23
N TYR A 128 13.07 8.94 -1.61
CA TYR A 128 14.14 8.04 -1.21
C TYR A 128 15.53 8.54 -1.68
N ASP A 129 15.63 8.96 -2.94
CA ASP A 129 16.85 9.54 -3.49
C ASP A 129 17.27 10.82 -2.75
N GLN A 130 16.32 11.72 -2.43
CA GLN A 130 16.62 12.94 -1.66
C GLN A 130 17.10 12.63 -0.23
N LEU A 131 16.49 11.66 0.44
CA LEU A 131 16.88 11.24 1.80
C LEU A 131 18.28 10.61 1.79
N THR A 132 18.58 9.82 0.76
CA THR A 132 19.90 9.20 0.55
C THR A 132 20.97 10.26 0.28
N LYS A 133 20.69 11.21 -0.63
CA LYS A 133 21.59 12.34 -0.96
C LYS A 133 21.92 13.19 0.26
N ARG A 134 20.96 13.41 1.15
CA ARG A 134 21.13 14.19 2.39
C ARG A 134 21.75 13.39 3.54
N ARG A 135 22.11 12.12 3.32
CA ARG A 135 22.63 11.18 4.34
C ARG A 135 21.74 11.07 5.59
N LEU A 136 20.43 11.31 5.44
CA LEU A 136 19.46 11.18 6.53
C LEU A 136 19.09 9.72 6.80
N ILE A 137 19.39 8.84 5.84
CA ILE A 137 19.28 7.40 5.98
C ILE A 137 20.65 6.83 5.59
N ALA A 138 21.17 5.91 6.39
CA ALA A 138 22.28 5.08 5.97
C ALA A 138 21.78 4.22 4.81
N ALA A 139 22.09 4.62 3.57
CA ALA A 139 22.15 3.63 2.51
C ALA A 139 23.23 2.65 2.96
N GLU A 140 22.83 1.51 3.52
CA GLU A 140 23.73 0.37 3.69
C GLU A 140 24.23 0.02 2.30
N GLY A 141 25.36 0.63 1.95
CA GLY A 141 26.08 0.37 0.74
C GLY A 141 26.82 -0.93 0.91
N HIS A 142 26.46 -1.91 0.09
CA HIS A 142 27.33 -2.97 -0.40
C HIS A 142 26.84 -3.35 -1.79
#